data_AF-A0A370C4R2-F1
#
_entry.id   AF-A0A370C4R2-F1
#
_cell.length_a   1.000
_cell.length_b   1.000
_cell.length_c   1.000
_cell.angle_alpha   90.00
_cell.angle_beta   90.00
_cell.angle_gamma   90.00
#
_symmetry.space_group_name_H-M   'P 1'
#
loop_
_entity.id
_entity.type
_entity.pdbx_description
1 polymer ?
#
loop_
_entity_poly.entity_id
_entity_poly.type
_entity_poly.pdbx_seq_one_letter_code
_entity_poly.pdbx_strand_id
1 'polypeptide(L)'
;MGSGFRDDLLQSYSDAELIQHILSSPSPPSSFDVSLLSSRYIAKTTSVAEAEDTAKAMEVAHQLGIRGPSLQRMVINGPNAHYVMDRIEGTTLDNTWTTLGWFATIKLALQLRRFVRILRSVTSSTAGSLATGQCRSFYLEDRFGLPPRSAPSDFAEFFRFWANFRGMRQAMQVAKQGQKLSGTEYVPPTQGKFVLTHHDLAPRNLLVSPSGQLWLLDWELTGFYPIYFEYAGMLNFDMHSTWTVWDRLRWYLFTWIAVGSYKHEARVLENKMNSNYDTDDLELEHLQSPVSVIHLCGYKNEQNAGDDDGNPPTNHWAAFLQLSPNRSVRLDMSPGYGSDGQRGKIMVASKRYPLTNNASKTLAFRVNGIVSVQNIVDLINSKGRDRYKFTVEWEGCRFWVYTVTSDLEAAGIVPAGSAKATWDAVSLYWRHPTGSEPRPVKQGMFY
;
A
#
# COMPACT_ATOMS: atom_id res chain seq x y z
N MET A 1 18.58 -10.34 27.21
CA MET A 1 18.21 -11.52 28.02
C MET A 1 17.22 -12.31 27.17
N GLY A 2 17.51 -13.57 26.83
CA GLY A 2 16.68 -14.35 25.91
C GLY A 2 15.29 -14.61 26.49
N SER A 3 14.28 -14.72 25.64
CA SER A 3 12.84 -14.82 25.95
C SER A 3 12.41 -16.03 26.81
N GLY A 4 13.36 -16.80 27.35
CA GLY A 4 13.10 -18.03 28.11
C GLY A 4 12.43 -19.15 27.30
N PHE A 5 12.17 -18.92 26.00
CA PHE A 5 11.50 -19.85 25.12
C PHE A 5 12.37 -21.09 24.87
N ARG A 6 11.78 -22.28 25.01
CA ARG A 6 12.46 -23.56 24.74
C ARG A 6 11.79 -24.30 23.58
N ASP A 7 12.59 -24.62 22.57
CA ASP A 7 12.12 -25.26 21.34
C ASP A 7 11.42 -26.62 21.57
N ASP A 8 11.87 -27.40 22.57
CA ASP A 8 11.31 -28.71 22.94
C ASP A 8 9.90 -28.60 23.56
N LEU A 9 9.57 -27.44 24.12
CA LEU A 9 8.30 -27.19 24.78
C LEU A 9 7.24 -26.55 23.87
N LEU A 10 7.55 -26.27 22.59
CA LEU A 10 6.65 -25.55 21.68
C LEU A 10 5.22 -26.14 21.65
N GLN A 11 5.11 -27.47 21.68
CA GLN A 11 3.80 -28.15 21.64
C GLN A 11 3.16 -28.31 23.03
N SER A 12 3.93 -28.15 24.12
CA SER A 12 3.44 -28.30 25.49
C SER A 12 3.07 -26.99 26.18
N TYR A 13 3.56 -25.84 25.69
CA TYR A 13 3.15 -24.54 26.22
C TYR A 13 1.63 -24.39 26.14
N SER A 14 1.00 -23.80 27.15
CA SER A 14 -0.37 -23.28 27.00
C SER A 14 -0.38 -22.12 26.00
N ASP A 15 -1.54 -21.82 25.42
CA ASP A 15 -1.67 -20.70 24.48
C ASP A 15 -1.24 -19.37 25.13
N ALA A 16 -1.59 -19.16 26.40
CA ALA A 16 -1.21 -17.98 27.17
C ALA A 16 0.32 -17.86 27.35
N GLU A 17 0.99 -18.95 27.71
CA GLU A 17 2.46 -18.97 27.83
C GLU A 17 3.15 -18.71 26.50
N LEU A 18 2.65 -19.31 25.42
CA LEU A 18 3.20 -19.12 24.08
C LEU A 18 3.04 -17.66 23.62
N ILE A 19 1.87 -17.06 23.83
CA ILE A 19 1.62 -15.64 23.54
C ILE A 19 2.61 -14.77 24.34
N GLN A 20 2.81 -15.05 25.62
CA GLN A 20 3.77 -14.30 26.44
C GLN A 20 5.19 -14.40 25.90
N HIS A 21 5.64 -15.59 25.47
CA HIS A 21 6.94 -15.77 24.83
C HIS A 21 7.06 -15.00 23.51
N ILE A 22 6.00 -14.97 22.69
CA ILE A 22 5.95 -14.24 21.43
C ILE A 22 6.07 -12.72 21.67
N LEU A 23 5.27 -12.17 22.58
CA LEU A 23 5.22 -10.74 22.86
C LEU A 23 6.47 -10.22 23.58
N SER A 24 7.19 -11.08 24.31
CA SER A 24 8.44 -10.72 24.99
C SER A 24 9.69 -10.94 24.13
N SER A 25 9.56 -11.56 22.97
CA SER A 25 10.67 -11.84 22.07
C SER A 25 11.05 -10.61 21.24
N PRO A 26 12.33 -10.45 20.88
CA PRO A 26 12.78 -9.32 20.08
C PRO A 26 12.24 -9.41 18.65
N SER A 27 11.89 -8.26 18.09
CA SER A 27 11.55 -8.11 16.68
C SER A 27 12.77 -7.69 15.85
N PRO A 28 12.88 -8.13 14.57
CA PRO A 28 13.88 -7.59 13.67
C PRO A 28 13.59 -6.10 13.38
N PRO A 29 14.63 -5.27 13.13
CA PRO A 29 14.46 -3.83 12.92
C PRO A 29 13.51 -3.44 11.77
N SER A 30 13.31 -4.35 10.83
CA SER A 30 12.54 -4.15 9.60
C SER A 30 11.12 -4.72 9.63
N SER A 31 10.67 -5.32 10.74
CA SER A 31 9.33 -5.91 10.83
C SER A 31 8.84 -6.00 12.28
N PHE A 32 7.87 -5.15 12.65
CA PHE A 32 7.28 -5.14 13.99
C PHE A 32 6.37 -6.35 14.25
N ASP A 33 5.84 -6.97 13.20
CA ASP A 33 4.91 -8.10 13.34
C ASP A 33 5.61 -9.47 13.42
N VAL A 34 6.95 -9.49 13.47
CA VAL A 34 7.77 -10.70 13.58
C VAL A 34 8.45 -10.74 14.95
N SER A 35 8.37 -11.88 15.62
CA SER A 35 9.07 -12.16 16.88
C SER A 35 10.09 -13.28 16.70
N LEU A 36 11.34 -13.03 17.07
CA LEU A 36 12.43 -14.01 17.00
C LEU A 36 12.44 -14.87 18.26
N LEU A 37 11.75 -16.02 18.23
CA LEU A 37 11.63 -16.92 19.38
C LEU A 37 12.94 -17.64 19.70
N SER A 38 13.62 -18.17 18.68
CA SER A 38 14.88 -18.90 18.83
C SER A 38 15.70 -18.88 17.54
N SER A 39 16.78 -19.68 17.49
CA SER A 39 17.49 -19.96 16.23
C SER A 39 16.68 -20.83 15.27
N ARG A 40 15.66 -21.54 15.76
CA ARG A 40 14.84 -22.46 14.98
C ARG A 40 13.46 -21.92 14.64
N TYR A 41 12.87 -21.06 15.47
CA TYR A 41 11.50 -20.59 15.27
C TYR A 41 11.39 -19.07 15.27
N ILE A 42 10.46 -18.60 14.47
CA ILE A 42 9.92 -17.24 14.52
C ILE A 42 8.41 -17.30 14.66
N ALA A 43 7.82 -16.25 15.20
CA ALA A 43 6.38 -16.05 15.18
C ALA A 43 6.02 -14.81 14.37
N LYS A 44 4.86 -14.84 13.73
CA LYS A 44 4.24 -13.69 13.10
C LYS A 44 2.86 -13.41 13.70
N THR A 45 2.47 -12.14 13.73
CA THR A 45 1.17 -11.69 14.23
C THR A 45 0.36 -11.08 13.10
N THR A 46 -0.88 -11.49 12.94
CA THR A 46 -1.80 -10.99 11.91
C THR A 46 -3.26 -11.16 12.38
N SER A 47 -4.25 -10.76 11.58
CA SER A 47 -5.66 -11.06 11.82
C SER A 47 -5.95 -12.56 11.70
N VAL A 48 -6.98 -13.06 12.39
CA VAL A 48 -7.37 -14.48 12.31
C VAL A 48 -7.62 -14.94 10.87
N ALA A 49 -8.33 -14.13 10.09
CA ALA A 49 -8.66 -14.47 8.70
C ALA A 49 -7.43 -14.57 7.80
N GLU A 50 -6.41 -13.73 8.01
CA GLU A 50 -5.15 -13.80 7.25
C GLU A 50 -4.30 -14.99 7.70
N ALA A 51 -4.27 -15.29 9.00
CA ALA A 51 -3.55 -16.46 9.50
C ALA A 51 -4.09 -17.78 8.93
N GLU A 52 -5.42 -17.95 8.84
CA GLU A 52 -6.04 -19.13 8.24
C GLU A 52 -5.62 -19.34 6.78
N ASP A 53 -5.65 -18.27 5.99
CA ASP A 53 -5.24 -18.32 4.58
C ASP A 53 -3.74 -18.59 4.43
N THR A 54 -2.91 -17.96 5.26
CA THR A 54 -1.47 -18.16 5.27
C THR A 54 -1.11 -19.60 5.66
N ALA A 55 -1.77 -20.16 6.67
CA ALA A 55 -1.60 -21.55 7.07
C ALA A 55 -1.94 -22.50 5.93
N LYS A 56 -3.06 -22.27 5.23
CA LYS A 56 -3.45 -23.09 4.09
C LYS A 56 -2.47 -22.96 2.92
N ALA A 57 -1.97 -21.75 2.67
CA ALA A 57 -0.95 -21.51 1.65
C ALA A 57 0.35 -22.27 1.95
N MET A 58 0.86 -22.19 3.18
CA MET A 58 2.06 -22.93 3.61
C MET A 58 1.86 -24.45 3.54
N GLU A 59 0.70 -24.96 3.95
CA GLU A 59 0.36 -26.39 3.84
C GLU A 59 0.43 -26.87 2.38
N VAL A 60 -0.22 -26.14 1.47
CA VAL A 60 -0.22 -26.48 0.04
C VAL A 60 1.19 -26.35 -0.55
N ALA A 61 1.94 -25.31 -0.22
CA ALA A 61 3.32 -25.15 -0.68
C ALA A 61 4.21 -26.32 -0.24
N HIS A 62 4.06 -26.77 1.02
CA HIS A 62 4.76 -27.93 1.55
C HIS A 62 4.39 -29.21 0.81
N GLN A 63 3.09 -29.47 0.59
CA GLN A 63 2.61 -30.64 -0.17
C GLN A 63 3.13 -30.66 -1.61
N LEU A 64 3.34 -29.48 -2.21
CA LEU A 64 3.90 -29.32 -3.55
C LEU A 64 5.45 -29.43 -3.59
N GLY A 65 6.10 -29.62 -2.44
CA GLY A 65 7.56 -29.69 -2.34
C GLY A 65 8.27 -28.37 -2.61
N ILE A 66 7.57 -27.24 -2.42
CA ILE A 66 8.17 -25.92 -2.50
C ILE A 66 8.90 -25.64 -1.20
N ARG A 67 10.15 -25.19 -1.31
CA ARG A 67 11.00 -24.89 -0.15
C ARG A 67 10.55 -23.56 0.46
N GLY A 68 10.05 -23.62 1.69
CA GLY A 68 9.59 -22.47 2.47
C GLY A 68 9.47 -22.82 3.96
N PRO A 69 9.15 -21.85 4.82
CA PRO A 69 8.88 -22.12 6.23
C PRO A 69 7.66 -23.02 6.40
N SER A 70 7.70 -23.95 7.35
CA SER A 70 6.52 -24.76 7.70
C SER A 70 5.88 -24.23 8.97
N LEU A 71 4.55 -24.18 8.98
CA LEU A 71 3.77 -23.80 10.15
C LEU A 71 3.90 -24.90 11.23
N GLN A 72 4.25 -24.49 12.45
CA GLN A 72 4.47 -25.40 13.59
C GLN A 72 3.33 -25.34 14.60
N ARG A 73 2.81 -24.15 14.88
CA ARG A 73 1.68 -23.93 15.80
C ARG A 73 1.05 -22.58 15.56
N MET A 74 -0.26 -22.48 15.76
CA MET A 74 -1.00 -21.21 15.73
C MET A 74 -1.84 -21.08 17.00
N VAL A 75 -1.92 -19.86 17.53
CA VAL A 75 -2.74 -19.52 18.70
C VAL A 75 -3.52 -18.23 18.43
N ILE A 76 -4.73 -18.14 18.97
CA ILE A 76 -5.62 -17.00 18.77
C ILE A 76 -5.66 -16.15 20.05
N ASN A 77 -5.53 -14.84 19.90
CA ASN A 77 -5.56 -13.86 20.97
C ASN A 77 -6.49 -12.69 20.59
N GLY A 78 -7.77 -12.82 20.94
CA GLY A 78 -8.80 -11.85 20.56
C GLY A 78 -8.93 -11.74 19.04
N PRO A 79 -8.77 -10.55 18.43
CA PRO A 79 -8.85 -10.37 16.97
C PRO A 79 -7.59 -10.83 16.23
N ASN A 80 -6.51 -11.12 16.95
CA ASN A 80 -5.21 -11.45 16.37
C ASN A 80 -4.96 -12.96 16.44
N ALA A 81 -4.22 -13.46 15.45
CA ALA A 81 -3.63 -14.78 15.47
C ALA A 81 -2.10 -14.64 15.46
N HIS A 82 -1.45 -15.46 16.28
CA HIS A 82 -0.01 -15.61 16.29
C HIS A 82 0.35 -16.99 15.75
N TYR A 83 1.19 -17.05 14.73
CA TYR A 83 1.59 -18.30 14.12
C TYR A 83 3.11 -18.48 14.16
N VAL A 84 3.54 -19.61 14.70
CA VAL A 84 4.94 -20.02 14.85
C VAL A 84 5.32 -20.88 13.66
N MET A 85 6.46 -20.56 13.03
CA MET A 85 6.97 -21.27 11.87
C MET A 85 8.48 -21.43 11.92
N ASP A 86 9.01 -22.29 11.05
CA ASP A 86 10.45 -22.51 10.92
C ASP A 86 11.18 -21.22 10.55
N ARG A 87 12.28 -20.96 11.26
CA ARG A 87 13.28 -19.95 10.90
C ARG A 87 14.25 -20.56 9.90
N ILE A 88 14.27 -20.01 8.69
CA ILE A 88 15.15 -20.48 7.63
C ILE A 88 16.49 -19.75 7.69
N GLU A 89 17.58 -20.51 7.74
CA GLU A 89 18.93 -19.97 7.68
C GLU A 89 19.31 -19.60 6.24
N GLY A 90 19.81 -18.38 6.05
CA GLY A 90 20.37 -17.93 4.79
C GLY A 90 20.37 -16.41 4.66
N THR A 91 20.48 -15.93 3.43
CA THR A 91 20.48 -14.50 3.14
C THR A 91 19.52 -14.19 2.00
N THR A 92 18.72 -13.14 2.15
CA THR A 92 17.78 -12.71 1.12
C THR A 92 18.50 -12.20 -0.12
N LEU A 93 17.83 -12.29 -1.26
CA LEU A 93 18.30 -11.66 -2.48
C LEU A 93 18.39 -10.14 -2.30
N ASP A 94 17.53 -9.53 -1.50
CA ASP A 94 17.61 -8.09 -1.20
C ASP A 94 18.99 -7.67 -0.68
N ASN A 95 19.55 -8.47 0.22
CA ASN A 95 20.86 -8.20 0.85
C ASN A 95 22.06 -8.62 -0.01
N THR A 96 21.88 -9.58 -0.93
CA THR A 96 22.98 -10.16 -1.71
C THR A 96 22.94 -9.80 -3.19
N TRP A 97 21.90 -9.07 -3.64
CA TRP A 97 21.66 -8.86 -5.06
C TRP A 97 22.88 -8.28 -5.77
N THR A 98 23.44 -7.19 -5.23
CA THR A 98 24.55 -6.44 -5.83
C THR A 98 25.87 -7.21 -5.85
N THR A 99 26.03 -8.22 -5.00
CA THR A 99 27.24 -9.07 -4.93
C THR A 99 27.06 -10.42 -5.63
N LEU A 100 25.82 -10.79 -5.98
CA LEU A 100 25.51 -12.04 -6.64
C LEU A 100 26.04 -12.06 -8.08
N GLY A 101 26.78 -13.11 -8.47
CA GLY A 101 27.27 -13.28 -9.85
C GLY A 101 26.18 -13.75 -10.83
N TRP A 102 26.38 -13.48 -12.13
CA TRP A 102 25.45 -13.83 -13.21
C TRP A 102 25.05 -15.31 -13.25
N PHE A 103 26.01 -16.23 -13.08
CA PHE A 103 25.72 -17.67 -13.05
C PHE A 103 24.78 -18.05 -11.90
N ALA A 104 25.00 -17.47 -10.71
CA ALA A 104 24.15 -17.70 -9.55
C ALA A 104 22.75 -17.09 -9.79
N THR A 105 22.66 -15.88 -10.35
CA THR A 105 21.39 -15.25 -10.76
C THR A 105 20.58 -16.16 -11.68
N ILE A 106 21.18 -16.68 -12.76
CA ILE A 106 20.47 -17.56 -13.70
C ILE A 106 20.04 -18.86 -13.01
N LYS A 107 20.94 -19.48 -12.22
CA LYS A 107 20.62 -20.71 -11.47
C LYS A 107 19.43 -20.51 -10.53
N LEU A 108 19.39 -19.39 -9.80
CA LEU A 108 18.31 -19.06 -8.87
C LEU A 108 17.02 -18.72 -9.63
N ALA A 109 17.10 -18.02 -10.76
CA ALA A 109 15.94 -17.74 -11.61
C ALA A 109 15.29 -19.03 -12.14
N LEU A 110 16.11 -20.03 -12.50
CA LEU A 110 15.63 -21.35 -12.93
C LEU A 110 15.00 -22.15 -11.77
N GLN A 111 15.54 -22.05 -10.56
CA GLN A 111 14.91 -22.61 -9.36
C GLN A 111 13.54 -21.96 -9.12
N LEU A 112 13.47 -20.63 -9.19
CA LEU A 112 12.21 -19.91 -9.02
C LEU A 112 11.20 -20.27 -10.11
N ARG A 113 11.64 -20.39 -11.38
CA ARG A 113 10.82 -20.84 -12.50
C ARG A 113 10.19 -22.20 -12.24
N ARG A 114 10.94 -23.13 -11.65
CA ARG A 114 10.41 -24.45 -11.26
C ARG A 114 9.30 -24.30 -10.23
N PHE A 115 9.49 -23.51 -9.17
CA PHE A 115 8.46 -23.28 -8.17
C PHE A 115 7.22 -22.60 -8.74
N VAL A 116 7.39 -21.56 -9.55
CA VAL A 116 6.25 -20.87 -10.17
C VAL A 116 5.49 -21.77 -11.14
N ARG A 117 6.17 -22.69 -11.85
CA ARG A 117 5.49 -23.71 -12.65
C ARG A 117 4.66 -24.68 -11.81
N ILE A 118 5.17 -25.07 -10.64
CA ILE A 118 4.45 -25.93 -9.70
C ILE A 118 3.22 -25.19 -9.14
N LEU A 119 3.39 -23.95 -8.68
CA LEU A 119 2.27 -23.12 -8.23
C LEU A 119 1.20 -22.98 -9.33
N ARG A 120 1.62 -22.64 -10.56
CA ARG A 120 0.70 -22.49 -11.70
C ARG A 120 -0.03 -23.76 -12.12
N SER A 121 0.43 -24.94 -11.68
CA SER A 121 -0.28 -26.20 -11.93
C SER A 121 -1.52 -26.35 -11.04
N VAL A 122 -1.58 -25.63 -9.92
CA VAL A 122 -2.75 -25.57 -9.04
C VAL A 122 -3.66 -24.45 -9.52
N THR A 123 -4.90 -24.81 -9.87
CA THR A 123 -5.85 -23.88 -10.50
C THR A 123 -7.16 -23.80 -9.75
N SER A 124 -7.83 -22.66 -9.84
CA SER A 124 -9.18 -22.45 -9.30
C SER A 124 -10.09 -21.80 -10.36
N SER A 125 -11.38 -22.08 -10.27
CA SER A 125 -12.41 -21.39 -11.06
C SER A 125 -12.74 -20.00 -10.52
N THR A 126 -12.35 -19.70 -9.28
CA THR A 126 -12.58 -18.44 -8.58
C THR A 126 -11.28 -17.88 -8.02
N ALA A 127 -11.18 -16.56 -7.96
CA ALA A 127 -10.03 -15.87 -7.42
C ALA A 127 -10.08 -15.74 -5.90
N GLY A 128 -8.94 -15.34 -5.32
CA GLY A 128 -8.78 -15.07 -3.89
C GLY A 128 -8.00 -16.14 -3.16
N SER A 129 -7.88 -15.97 -1.85
CA SER A 129 -7.07 -16.80 -0.97
C SER A 129 -7.59 -18.24 -0.82
N LEU A 130 -6.76 -19.14 -0.30
CA LEU A 130 -7.05 -20.58 -0.34
C LEU A 130 -8.15 -21.02 0.64
N ALA A 131 -8.25 -20.40 1.82
CA ALA A 131 -9.20 -20.79 2.84
C ALA A 131 -10.49 -19.96 2.74
N THR A 132 -10.36 -18.64 2.88
CA THR A 132 -11.51 -17.73 2.94
C THR A 132 -12.00 -17.31 1.56
N GLY A 133 -11.14 -17.37 0.54
CA GLY A 133 -11.45 -16.89 -0.80
C GLY A 133 -11.35 -15.38 -0.94
N GLN A 134 -10.86 -14.66 0.06
CA GLN A 134 -10.72 -13.20 0.03
C GLN A 134 -9.75 -12.76 -1.07
N CYS A 135 -10.12 -11.76 -1.85
CA CYS A 135 -9.28 -11.22 -2.93
C CYS A 135 -8.23 -10.24 -2.38
N ARG A 136 -7.27 -10.75 -1.60
CA ARG A 136 -6.15 -9.97 -1.05
C ARG A 136 -5.04 -9.76 -2.08
N SER A 137 -4.88 -8.53 -2.53
CA SER A 137 -3.84 -8.14 -3.48
C SER A 137 -3.61 -6.64 -3.39
N PHE A 138 -2.35 -6.22 -3.32
CA PHE A 138 -1.97 -4.80 -3.36
C PHE A 138 -2.52 -4.04 -4.58
N TYR A 139 -2.81 -4.77 -5.67
CA TYR A 139 -3.38 -4.25 -6.91
C TYR A 139 -4.90 -4.25 -6.95
N LEU A 140 -5.57 -4.85 -5.97
CA LEU A 140 -7.05 -4.93 -5.88
C LEU A 140 -7.60 -4.15 -4.68
N GLU A 141 -6.75 -3.35 -4.02
CA GLU A 141 -7.12 -2.51 -2.87
C GLU A 141 -8.01 -1.34 -3.31
N ASP A 142 -9.31 -1.61 -3.40
CA ASP A 142 -10.38 -0.64 -3.58
C ASP A 142 -11.30 -0.62 -2.35
N ARG A 143 -11.98 0.52 -2.10
CA ARG A 143 -12.94 0.70 -1.00
C ARG A 143 -14.01 -0.40 -0.96
N PHE A 144 -14.40 -0.96 -2.10
CA PHE A 144 -15.37 -2.05 -2.18
C PHE A 144 -14.73 -3.41 -2.49
N GLY A 145 -13.47 -3.42 -2.94
CA GLY A 145 -12.71 -4.60 -3.29
C GLY A 145 -13.40 -5.51 -4.31
N LEU A 146 -12.90 -6.72 -4.43
CA LEU A 146 -13.56 -7.82 -5.11
C LEU A 146 -14.15 -8.78 -4.07
N PRO A 147 -15.38 -9.28 -4.25
CA PRO A 147 -15.98 -10.20 -3.31
C PRO A 147 -15.15 -11.49 -3.18
N PRO A 148 -15.23 -12.20 -2.03
CA PRO A 148 -14.59 -13.49 -1.89
C PRO A 148 -15.01 -14.44 -2.99
N ARG A 149 -14.07 -15.23 -3.52
CA ARG A 149 -14.31 -16.22 -4.58
C ARG A 149 -14.87 -15.60 -5.87
N SER A 150 -14.39 -14.41 -6.21
CA SER A 150 -14.75 -13.72 -7.46
C SER A 150 -14.50 -14.58 -8.70
N ALA A 151 -15.46 -14.61 -9.62
CA ALA A 151 -15.35 -15.30 -10.89
C ALA A 151 -14.48 -14.51 -11.90
N PRO A 152 -14.03 -15.15 -12.99
CA PRO A 152 -13.38 -14.47 -14.11
C PRO A 152 -14.17 -13.26 -14.66
N SER A 153 -15.50 -13.32 -14.61
CA SER A 153 -16.39 -12.22 -15.00
C SER A 153 -16.28 -11.04 -14.04
N ASP A 154 -16.24 -11.28 -12.73
CA ASP A 154 -16.13 -10.23 -11.71
C ASP A 154 -14.80 -9.51 -11.85
N PHE A 155 -13.71 -10.27 -12.06
CA PHE A 155 -12.39 -9.71 -12.39
C PHE A 155 -12.39 -8.90 -13.69
N ALA A 156 -13.06 -9.41 -14.74
CA ALA A 156 -13.17 -8.70 -16.01
C ALA A 156 -13.90 -7.36 -15.83
N GLU A 157 -14.97 -7.37 -15.04
CA GLU A 157 -15.77 -6.19 -14.74
C GLU A 157 -15.01 -5.21 -13.86
N PHE A 158 -14.27 -5.70 -12.87
CA PHE A 158 -13.41 -4.86 -12.04
C PHE A 158 -12.34 -4.17 -12.88
N PHE A 159 -11.58 -4.90 -13.70
CA PHE A 159 -10.61 -4.27 -14.59
C PHE A 159 -11.26 -3.38 -15.64
N ARG A 160 -12.41 -3.74 -16.20
CA ARG A 160 -13.12 -2.88 -17.16
C ARG A 160 -13.60 -1.61 -16.51
N PHE A 161 -14.12 -1.69 -15.29
CA PHE A 161 -14.51 -0.54 -14.49
C PHE A 161 -13.29 0.36 -14.30
N TRP A 162 -12.21 -0.12 -13.67
CA TRP A 162 -11.03 0.71 -13.38
C TRP A 162 -10.28 1.18 -14.63
N ALA A 163 -10.26 0.40 -15.71
CA ALA A 163 -9.67 0.81 -16.97
C ALA A 163 -10.42 1.98 -17.62
N ASN A 164 -11.75 2.01 -17.47
CA ASN A 164 -12.63 3.03 -18.06
C ASN A 164 -13.13 4.06 -17.03
N PHE A 165 -12.71 3.94 -15.78
CA PHE A 165 -13.06 4.86 -14.72
C PHE A 165 -12.34 6.18 -14.96
N ARG A 166 -13.11 7.26 -15.04
CA ARG A 166 -12.63 8.64 -15.23
C ARG A 166 -13.16 9.59 -14.16
N GLY A 167 -13.90 9.07 -13.17
CA GLY A 167 -14.70 9.91 -12.28
C GLY A 167 -15.88 9.20 -11.64
N MET A 168 -16.04 9.33 -10.32
CA MET A 168 -17.26 8.92 -9.60
C MET A 168 -18.54 9.54 -10.20
N ARG A 169 -18.50 10.79 -10.66
CA ARG A 169 -19.68 11.44 -11.26
C ARG A 169 -20.15 10.72 -12.52
N GLN A 170 -19.22 10.37 -13.42
CA GLN A 170 -19.53 9.62 -14.64
C GLN A 170 -20.00 8.21 -14.28
N ALA A 171 -19.28 7.52 -13.37
CA ALA A 171 -19.64 6.18 -12.93
C ALA A 171 -21.06 6.14 -12.34
N MET A 172 -21.42 7.09 -11.49
CA MET A 172 -22.78 7.21 -10.92
C MET A 172 -23.83 7.52 -11.99
N GLN A 173 -23.51 8.37 -12.98
CA GLN A 173 -24.44 8.69 -14.07
C GLN A 173 -24.71 7.47 -14.94
N VAL A 174 -23.66 6.72 -15.31
CA VAL A 174 -23.75 5.48 -16.10
C VAL A 174 -24.49 4.40 -15.30
N ALA A 175 -24.20 4.25 -14.01
CA ALA A 175 -24.90 3.31 -13.13
C ALA A 175 -26.38 3.66 -12.94
N LYS A 176 -26.74 4.95 -12.80
CA LYS A 176 -28.14 5.42 -12.75
C LYS A 176 -28.92 5.09 -14.03
N GLN A 177 -28.23 4.95 -15.16
CA GLN A 177 -28.79 4.53 -16.44
C GLN A 177 -28.83 3.01 -16.61
N GLY A 178 -28.44 2.23 -15.59
CA GLY A 178 -28.35 0.77 -15.65
C GLY A 178 -27.26 0.25 -16.59
N GLN A 179 -26.29 1.11 -16.96
CA GLN A 179 -25.22 0.77 -17.88
C GLN A 179 -23.92 0.48 -17.13
N LYS A 180 -22.98 -0.20 -17.79
CA LYS A 180 -21.62 -0.42 -17.30
C LYS A 180 -20.67 0.55 -17.98
N LEU A 181 -19.60 0.97 -17.28
CA LEU A 181 -18.53 1.75 -17.90
C LEU A 181 -17.95 0.97 -19.08
N SER A 182 -17.89 1.63 -20.23
CA SER A 182 -17.40 1.07 -21.49
C SER A 182 -16.43 2.04 -22.15
N GLY A 183 -15.46 1.51 -22.88
CA GLY A 183 -14.45 2.28 -23.59
C GLY A 183 -13.45 1.38 -24.30
N THR A 184 -12.45 2.00 -24.92
CA THR A 184 -11.43 1.34 -25.77
C THR A 184 -10.15 1.00 -25.02
N GLU A 185 -10.12 1.24 -23.71
CA GLU A 185 -8.96 0.97 -22.86
C GLU A 185 -8.67 -0.52 -22.77
N TYR A 186 -7.37 -0.86 -22.72
CA TYR A 186 -6.94 -2.25 -22.64
C TYR A 186 -7.36 -2.86 -21.30
N VAL A 187 -8.05 -4.00 -21.37
CA VAL A 187 -8.44 -4.82 -20.22
C VAL A 187 -7.62 -6.11 -20.27
N PRO A 188 -6.81 -6.40 -19.23
CA PRO A 188 -6.04 -7.63 -19.16
C PRO A 188 -6.94 -8.87 -19.29
N PRO A 189 -6.47 -9.95 -19.95
CA PRO A 189 -7.26 -11.16 -20.10
C PRO A 189 -7.57 -11.78 -18.74
N THR A 190 -8.86 -11.92 -18.42
CA THR A 190 -9.32 -12.63 -17.22
C THR A 190 -9.98 -13.97 -17.56
N GLN A 191 -10.18 -14.26 -18.85
CA GLN A 191 -10.76 -15.52 -19.30
C GLN A 191 -9.79 -16.68 -19.05
N GLY A 192 -10.27 -17.70 -18.33
CA GLY A 192 -9.50 -18.90 -18.01
C GLY A 192 -9.63 -19.28 -16.55
N LYS A 193 -8.84 -20.28 -16.13
CA LYS A 193 -8.69 -20.62 -14.72
C LYS A 193 -7.67 -19.69 -14.07
N PHE A 194 -7.95 -19.28 -12.85
CA PHE A 194 -6.95 -18.64 -12.00
C PHE A 194 -5.92 -19.66 -11.58
N VAL A 195 -4.68 -19.21 -11.41
CA VAL A 195 -3.56 -20.04 -10.96
C VAL A 195 -3.16 -19.63 -9.56
N LEU A 196 -2.63 -20.57 -8.79
CA LEU A 196 -2.02 -20.23 -7.51
C LEU A 196 -0.80 -19.34 -7.78
N THR A 197 -0.77 -18.17 -7.15
CA THR A 197 0.35 -17.23 -7.19
C THR A 197 0.83 -16.94 -5.77
N HIS A 198 2.13 -16.75 -5.59
CA HIS A 198 2.70 -16.30 -4.31
C HIS A 198 2.44 -14.80 -4.08
N HIS A 199 2.44 -14.01 -5.16
CA HIS A 199 1.97 -12.63 -5.18
C HIS A 199 2.89 -11.57 -4.53
N ASP A 200 3.95 -11.99 -3.85
CA ASP A 200 4.98 -11.11 -3.28
C ASP A 200 6.40 -11.71 -3.40
N LEU A 201 6.79 -12.11 -4.62
CA LEU A 201 8.12 -12.63 -4.94
C LEU A 201 9.18 -11.52 -5.05
N ALA A 202 9.15 -10.56 -4.14
CA ALA A 202 10.14 -9.50 -4.01
C ALA A 202 11.48 -10.04 -3.47
N PRO A 203 12.62 -9.37 -3.70
CA PRO A 203 13.94 -9.84 -3.26
C PRO A 203 14.04 -10.17 -1.76
N ARG A 204 13.27 -9.48 -0.91
CA ARG A 204 13.19 -9.71 0.54
C ARG A 204 12.60 -11.06 0.92
N ASN A 205 11.75 -11.64 0.06
CA ASN A 205 11.07 -12.91 0.28
C ASN A 205 11.74 -14.09 -0.43
N LEU A 206 12.86 -13.83 -1.11
CA LEU A 206 13.65 -14.83 -1.82
C LEU A 206 14.95 -15.07 -1.04
N LEU A 207 15.04 -16.15 -0.29
CA LEU A 207 16.18 -16.46 0.57
C LEU A 207 17.08 -17.51 -0.07
N VAL A 208 18.40 -17.32 0.01
CA VAL A 208 19.39 -18.30 -0.44
C VAL A 208 20.02 -18.93 0.80
N SER A 209 19.85 -20.24 0.97
CA SER A 209 20.47 -21.00 2.05
C SER A 209 21.99 -21.13 1.85
N PRO A 210 22.76 -21.51 2.89
CA PRO A 210 24.19 -21.79 2.75
C PRO A 210 24.52 -22.84 1.67
N SER A 211 23.60 -23.76 1.39
CA SER A 211 23.71 -24.75 0.31
C SER A 211 23.40 -24.21 -1.10
N GLY A 212 23.16 -22.91 -1.25
CA GLY A 212 22.87 -22.26 -2.52
C GLY A 212 21.47 -22.56 -3.08
N GLN A 213 20.55 -22.96 -2.21
CA GLN A 213 19.18 -23.36 -2.55
C GLN A 213 18.23 -22.19 -2.27
N LEU A 214 17.30 -21.91 -3.21
CA LEU A 214 16.33 -20.82 -3.10
C LEU A 214 15.11 -21.19 -2.24
N TRP A 215 14.78 -20.43 -1.22
CA TRP A 215 13.60 -20.60 -0.37
C TRP A 215 12.64 -19.43 -0.57
N LEU A 216 11.34 -19.74 -0.63
CA LEU A 216 10.27 -18.75 -0.69
C LEU A 216 9.76 -18.47 0.72
N LEU A 217 9.79 -17.21 1.12
CA LEU A 217 9.29 -16.72 2.38
C LEU A 217 7.99 -15.95 2.16
N ASP A 218 7.23 -15.79 3.23
CA ASP A 218 6.05 -14.91 3.30
C ASP A 218 4.88 -15.26 2.37
N TRP A 219 4.00 -16.14 2.86
CA TRP A 219 2.89 -16.70 2.08
C TRP A 219 1.56 -15.98 2.28
N GLU A 220 1.53 -14.83 2.96
CA GLU A 220 0.30 -14.17 3.41
C GLU A 220 -0.62 -13.70 2.27
N LEU A 221 -0.05 -13.39 1.11
CA LEU A 221 -0.78 -12.90 -0.06
C LEU A 221 -1.02 -13.96 -1.12
N THR A 222 -0.72 -15.21 -0.79
CA THR A 222 -0.90 -16.32 -1.70
C THR A 222 -2.38 -16.49 -2.02
N GLY A 223 -2.70 -16.60 -3.30
CA GLY A 223 -4.07 -16.75 -3.75
C GLY A 223 -4.17 -17.13 -5.21
N PHE A 224 -5.40 -17.31 -5.67
CA PHE A 224 -5.71 -17.62 -7.05
C PHE A 224 -5.93 -16.34 -7.85
N TYR A 225 -5.04 -16.06 -8.79
CA TYR A 225 -5.09 -14.86 -9.62
C TYR A 225 -4.65 -15.15 -11.07
N PRO A 226 -4.85 -14.21 -12.00
CA PRO A 226 -4.31 -14.33 -13.35
C PRO A 226 -2.78 -14.42 -13.35
N ILE A 227 -2.20 -15.15 -14.30
CA ILE A 227 -0.75 -15.47 -14.34
C ILE A 227 0.19 -14.25 -14.28
N TYR A 228 -0.29 -13.07 -14.71
CA TYR A 228 0.46 -11.82 -14.73
C TYR A 228 0.54 -11.13 -13.36
N PHE A 229 -0.28 -11.53 -12.38
CA PHE A 229 -0.19 -11.04 -11.00
C PHE A 229 1.16 -11.41 -10.37
N GLU A 230 1.69 -12.60 -10.66
CA GLU A 230 3.02 -13.01 -10.19
C GLU A 230 4.14 -12.13 -10.77
N TYR A 231 4.01 -11.72 -12.04
CA TYR A 231 4.98 -10.81 -12.68
C TYR A 231 4.93 -9.42 -12.05
N ALA A 232 3.72 -8.91 -11.79
CA ALA A 232 3.54 -7.64 -11.11
C ALA A 232 4.05 -7.71 -9.65
N GLY A 233 3.81 -8.80 -8.92
CA GLY A 233 4.31 -9.00 -7.56
C GLY A 233 5.83 -8.96 -7.47
N MET A 234 6.54 -9.50 -8.47
CA MET A 234 8.01 -9.40 -8.56
C MET A 234 8.54 -7.98 -8.80
N LEU A 235 7.68 -7.02 -9.14
CA LEU A 235 8.05 -5.61 -9.34
C LEU A 235 7.53 -4.71 -8.20
N ASN A 236 6.75 -5.26 -7.27
CA ASN A 236 6.10 -4.52 -6.19
C ASN A 236 7.04 -4.30 -4.99
N PHE A 237 8.15 -3.60 -5.22
CA PHE A 237 9.05 -3.16 -4.15
C PHE A 237 9.87 -1.95 -4.61
N ASP A 238 10.33 -1.15 -3.65
CA ASP A 238 11.26 -0.07 -3.93
C ASP A 238 12.62 -0.66 -4.33
N MET A 239 12.94 -0.60 -5.62
CA MET A 239 14.27 -0.92 -6.11
C MET A 239 15.28 0.06 -5.50
N HIS A 240 16.00 -0.40 -4.47
CA HIS A 240 16.95 0.37 -3.69
C HIS A 240 17.78 1.33 -4.54
N SER A 241 17.95 2.57 -4.06
CA SER A 241 18.73 3.61 -4.75
C SER A 241 20.20 3.20 -4.98
N THR A 242 20.70 2.25 -4.20
CA THR A 242 22.04 1.65 -4.30
C THR A 242 22.20 0.69 -5.48
N TRP A 243 21.11 0.21 -6.09
CA TRP A 243 21.18 -0.70 -7.24
C TRP A 243 21.60 0.06 -8.50
N THR A 244 22.66 -0.44 -9.14
CA THR A 244 23.12 0.09 -10.42
C THR A 244 22.10 -0.21 -11.53
N VAL A 245 22.28 0.44 -12.69
CA VAL A 245 21.49 0.13 -13.90
C VAL A 245 21.59 -1.36 -14.25
N TRP A 246 22.77 -1.96 -14.07
CA TRP A 246 23.00 -3.38 -14.34
C TRP A 246 22.28 -4.31 -13.35
N ASP A 247 22.20 -3.94 -12.07
CA ASP A 247 21.43 -4.68 -11.07
C ASP A 247 19.94 -4.69 -11.38
N ARG A 248 19.41 -3.55 -11.83
CA ARG A 248 18.01 -3.40 -12.25
C ARG A 248 17.72 -4.22 -13.52
N LEU A 249 18.58 -4.12 -14.54
CA LEU A 249 18.46 -4.91 -15.76
C LEU A 249 18.52 -6.42 -15.48
N ARG A 250 19.43 -6.82 -14.57
CA ARG A 250 19.55 -8.21 -14.14
C ARG A 250 18.32 -8.69 -13.38
N TRP A 251 17.66 -7.82 -12.61
CA TRP A 251 16.39 -8.18 -11.95
C TRP A 251 15.29 -8.40 -12.98
N TYR A 252 15.15 -7.53 -13.98
CA TYR A 252 14.19 -7.76 -15.07
C TYR A 252 14.45 -9.06 -15.82
N LEU A 253 15.72 -9.42 -16.05
CA LEU A 253 16.08 -10.71 -16.64
C LEU A 253 15.69 -11.87 -15.72
N PHE A 254 15.98 -11.77 -14.42
CA PHE A 254 15.64 -12.77 -13.41
C PHE A 254 14.12 -13.00 -13.36
N THR A 255 13.33 -11.93 -13.29
CA THR A 255 11.86 -11.97 -13.38
C THR A 255 11.40 -12.63 -14.67
N TRP A 256 11.96 -12.23 -15.82
CA TRP A 256 11.57 -12.80 -17.12
C TRP A 256 11.83 -14.31 -17.20
N ILE A 257 12.98 -14.78 -16.71
CA ILE A 257 13.30 -16.21 -16.65
C ILE A 257 12.35 -16.94 -15.71
N ALA A 258 12.11 -16.37 -14.52
CA ALA A 258 11.32 -16.98 -13.46
C ALA A 258 9.83 -17.12 -13.83
N VAL A 259 9.20 -16.04 -14.27
CA VAL A 259 7.73 -15.98 -14.36
C VAL A 259 7.21 -15.66 -15.76
N GLY A 260 8.07 -15.27 -16.70
CA GLY A 260 7.69 -14.76 -18.03
C GLY A 260 7.66 -13.23 -18.07
N SER A 261 7.21 -12.64 -19.17
CA SER A 261 7.06 -11.17 -19.31
C SER A 261 5.59 -10.84 -19.54
N TYR A 262 4.99 -10.11 -18.60
CA TYR A 262 3.61 -9.62 -18.67
C TYR A 262 3.57 -8.10 -18.42
N LYS A 263 4.50 -7.37 -19.05
CA LYS A 263 4.68 -5.92 -18.86
C LYS A 263 3.41 -5.12 -19.18
N HIS A 264 2.63 -5.56 -20.17
CA HIS A 264 1.46 -4.80 -20.60
C HIS A 264 0.32 -4.95 -19.60
N GLU A 265 0.07 -6.17 -19.13
CA GLU A 265 -0.93 -6.50 -18.12
C GLU A 265 -0.56 -5.89 -16.76
N ALA A 266 0.69 -6.02 -16.34
CA ALA A 266 1.18 -5.44 -15.08
C ALA A 266 1.07 -3.91 -15.05
N ARG A 267 1.30 -3.24 -16.19
CA ARG A 267 1.13 -1.79 -16.29
C ARG A 267 -0.32 -1.35 -16.01
N VAL A 268 -1.32 -2.15 -16.35
CA VAL A 268 -2.72 -1.83 -16.02
C VAL A 268 -2.94 -1.88 -14.50
N LEU A 269 -2.33 -2.86 -13.83
CA LEU A 269 -2.37 -2.98 -12.37
C LEU A 269 -1.66 -1.79 -11.69
N GLU A 270 -0.47 -1.42 -12.16
CA GLU A 270 0.34 -0.33 -11.60
C GLU A 270 -0.29 1.07 -11.85
N ASN A 271 -0.65 1.39 -13.10
CA ASN A 271 -1.02 2.75 -13.48
C ASN A 271 -2.40 3.23 -13.00
N LYS A 272 -3.34 2.31 -12.74
CA LYS A 272 -4.74 2.67 -12.45
C LYS A 272 -5.24 2.20 -11.08
N MET A 273 -4.57 1.21 -10.47
CA MET A 273 -5.04 0.57 -9.23
C MET A 273 -4.08 0.76 -8.05
N ASN A 274 -2.88 1.30 -8.29
CA ASN A 274 -1.87 1.61 -7.27
C ASN A 274 -1.44 3.09 -7.26
N SER A 275 -2.23 3.98 -7.89
CA SER A 275 -1.95 5.41 -7.85
C SER A 275 -2.30 5.96 -6.46
N ASN A 276 -1.33 6.57 -5.78
CA ASN A 276 -1.56 7.40 -4.58
C ASN A 276 -2.37 8.66 -4.90
N TYR A 277 -2.73 8.88 -6.16
CA TYR A 277 -3.54 9.99 -6.63
C TYR A 277 -4.90 9.52 -7.14
N ASP A 278 -5.92 10.27 -6.76
CA ASP A 278 -7.23 10.26 -7.38
C ASP A 278 -7.39 11.56 -8.16
N THR A 279 -7.37 11.48 -9.49
CA THR A 279 -7.41 12.65 -10.38
C THR A 279 -8.75 12.78 -11.08
N ASP A 280 -9.80 12.17 -10.56
CA ASP A 280 -11.13 12.07 -11.17
C ASP A 280 -11.75 13.43 -11.53
N ASP A 281 -11.54 14.42 -10.67
CA ASP A 281 -12.07 15.77 -10.82
C ASP A 281 -11.03 16.72 -11.42
N LEU A 282 -9.86 16.24 -11.87
CA LEU A 282 -8.79 17.07 -12.42
C LEU A 282 -8.97 17.24 -13.94
N GLU A 283 -9.14 18.49 -14.39
CA GLU A 283 -8.94 18.86 -15.78
C GLU A 283 -7.43 18.85 -16.05
N LEU A 284 -6.92 17.88 -16.84
CA LEU A 284 -5.48 17.63 -17.00
C LEU A 284 -4.68 18.84 -17.50
N GLU A 285 -5.31 19.74 -18.27
CA GLU A 285 -4.71 21.01 -18.69
C GLU A 285 -4.31 21.91 -17.51
N HIS A 286 -4.98 21.78 -16.36
CA HIS A 286 -4.62 22.51 -15.14
C HIS A 286 -3.30 22.07 -14.53
N LEU A 287 -2.74 20.89 -14.88
CA LEU A 287 -1.40 20.50 -14.43
C LEU A 287 -0.34 21.49 -14.90
N GLN A 288 -0.47 22.01 -16.11
CA GLN A 288 0.47 22.96 -16.70
C GLN A 288 0.16 24.41 -16.31
N SER A 289 -0.94 24.66 -15.59
CA SER A 289 -1.34 26.02 -15.23
C SER A 289 -0.47 26.58 -14.09
N PRO A 290 -0.06 27.86 -14.18
CA PRO A 290 0.70 28.50 -13.12
C PRO A 290 -0.16 28.70 -11.86
N VAL A 291 0.46 28.50 -10.70
CA VAL A 291 -0.15 28.71 -9.39
C VAL A 291 0.28 30.06 -8.85
N SER A 292 -0.70 30.87 -8.48
CA SER A 292 -0.49 32.23 -7.95
C SER A 292 -0.46 32.28 -6.42
N VAL A 293 -1.33 31.51 -5.78
CA VAL A 293 -1.49 31.44 -4.32
C VAL A 293 -1.82 30.01 -3.93
N ILE A 294 -1.23 29.53 -2.84
CA ILE A 294 -1.59 28.27 -2.19
C ILE A 294 -2.42 28.63 -0.96
N HIS A 295 -3.68 28.20 -0.94
CA HIS A 295 -4.56 28.35 0.21
C HIS A 295 -4.63 27.05 1.00
N LEU A 296 -4.46 27.11 2.31
CA LEU A 296 -4.69 25.98 3.21
C LEU A 296 -6.00 26.22 3.97
N CYS A 297 -6.96 25.31 3.83
CA CYS A 297 -8.30 25.47 4.37
C CYS A 297 -8.60 24.38 5.39
N GLY A 298 -8.86 24.77 6.64
CA GLY A 298 -9.45 23.93 7.68
C GLY A 298 -10.97 23.93 7.53
N TYR A 299 -11.54 22.82 7.08
CA TYR A 299 -12.97 22.66 6.84
C TYR A 299 -13.78 22.87 8.12
N LYS A 300 -14.94 23.48 7.94
CA LYS A 300 -15.90 23.76 8.99
C LYS A 300 -16.54 22.46 9.52
N ASN A 301 -16.62 22.32 10.84
CA ASN A 301 -17.43 21.32 11.52
C ASN A 301 -18.67 22.04 12.12
N GLU A 302 -19.83 21.89 11.46
CA GLU A 302 -21.09 22.57 11.83
C GLU A 302 -21.52 22.30 13.27
N GLN A 303 -21.34 21.07 13.73
CA GLN A 303 -21.87 20.58 15.00
C GLN A 303 -20.84 20.68 16.12
N ASN A 304 -19.58 20.95 15.79
CA ASN A 304 -18.42 20.79 16.67
C ASN A 304 -18.40 19.42 17.39
N ALA A 305 -18.96 18.40 16.75
CA ALA A 305 -19.04 17.06 17.29
C ALA A 305 -17.72 16.31 17.04
N GLY A 306 -17.36 15.47 18.00
CA GLY A 306 -16.34 14.44 17.83
C GLY A 306 -16.74 13.37 16.82
N ASP A 307 -15.90 12.38 16.61
CA ASP A 307 -16.27 11.21 15.81
C ASP A 307 -17.07 10.18 16.62
N ASP A 308 -17.59 9.16 15.94
CA ASP A 308 -18.42 8.11 16.52
C ASP A 308 -17.66 7.21 17.52
N ASP A 309 -16.32 7.26 17.49
CA ASP A 309 -15.43 6.54 18.41
C ASP A 309 -15.10 7.35 19.68
N GLY A 310 -15.70 8.53 19.82
CA GLY A 310 -15.55 9.40 21.00
C GLY A 310 -14.30 10.28 20.98
N ASN A 311 -13.59 10.40 19.85
CA ASN A 311 -12.48 11.34 19.73
C ASN A 311 -13.00 12.78 19.67
N PRO A 312 -12.26 13.75 20.26
CA PRO A 312 -12.64 15.15 20.23
C PRO A 312 -12.61 15.72 18.79
N PRO A 313 -13.45 16.73 18.51
CA PRO A 313 -13.59 17.32 17.18
C PRO A 313 -12.26 17.81 16.61
N THR A 314 -12.17 17.82 15.29
CA THR A 314 -11.04 18.38 14.55
C THR A 314 -11.50 18.97 13.22
N ASN A 315 -10.65 19.79 12.59
CA ASN A 315 -10.89 20.23 11.22
C ASN A 315 -10.15 19.30 10.25
N HIS A 316 -10.79 18.94 9.16
CA HIS A 316 -10.10 18.37 8.00
C HIS A 316 -9.37 19.48 7.23
N TRP A 317 -8.15 19.23 6.77
CA TRP A 317 -7.35 20.25 6.07
C TRP A 317 -7.02 19.83 4.64
N ALA A 318 -7.18 20.76 3.70
CA ALA A 318 -6.83 20.58 2.30
C ALA A 318 -6.14 21.83 1.74
N ALA A 319 -5.36 21.66 0.67
CA ALA A 319 -4.70 22.74 -0.04
C ALA A 319 -5.44 23.09 -1.35
N PHE A 320 -5.49 24.37 -1.72
CA PHE A 320 -6.03 24.86 -2.98
C PHE A 320 -4.97 25.68 -3.71
N LEU A 321 -4.57 25.20 -4.89
CA LEU A 321 -3.61 25.83 -5.79
C LEU A 321 -4.37 26.78 -6.72
N GLN A 322 -4.39 28.07 -6.41
CA GLN A 322 -5.14 29.07 -7.16
C GLN A 322 -4.50 29.35 -8.52
N LEU A 323 -5.23 29.04 -9.60
CA LEU A 323 -4.80 29.26 -10.98
C LEU A 323 -5.25 30.64 -11.50
N SER A 324 -6.45 31.07 -11.08
CA SER A 324 -7.06 32.34 -11.46
C SER A 324 -8.00 32.83 -10.35
N PRO A 325 -8.62 34.02 -10.44
CA PRO A 325 -9.62 34.48 -9.46
C PRO A 325 -10.83 33.55 -9.31
N ASN A 326 -11.08 32.64 -10.27
CA ASN A 326 -12.25 31.75 -10.29
C ASN A 326 -11.89 30.28 -10.55
N ARG A 327 -10.63 29.89 -10.38
CA ARG A 327 -10.14 28.52 -10.58
C ARG A 327 -9.06 28.14 -9.58
N SER A 328 -9.07 26.89 -9.16
CA SER A 328 -7.99 26.28 -8.38
C SER A 328 -7.91 24.78 -8.63
N VAL A 329 -6.77 24.16 -8.33
CA VAL A 329 -6.67 22.70 -8.11
C VAL A 329 -6.60 22.42 -6.61
N ARG A 330 -7.53 21.62 -6.08
CA ARG A 330 -7.51 21.15 -4.70
C ARG A 330 -6.62 19.92 -4.59
N LEU A 331 -5.73 19.88 -3.60
CA LEU A 331 -5.00 18.71 -3.14
C LEU A 331 -5.53 18.33 -1.74
N ASP A 332 -6.07 17.12 -1.63
CA ASP A 332 -6.79 16.68 -0.43
C ASP A 332 -6.39 15.24 -0.09
N MET A 333 -5.51 15.09 0.91
CA MET A 333 -5.05 13.80 1.39
C MET A 333 -6.13 13.15 2.26
N SER A 334 -6.66 12.01 1.83
CA SER A 334 -7.80 11.33 2.44
C SER A 334 -7.50 9.87 2.82
N PRO A 335 -7.98 9.37 3.98
CA PRO A 335 -7.86 7.98 4.40
C PRO A 335 -8.94 7.08 3.76
N GLY A 336 -8.97 5.80 4.13
CA GLY A 336 -9.98 4.84 3.71
C GLY A 336 -9.57 3.98 2.51
N TYR A 337 -8.27 3.83 2.27
CA TYR A 337 -7.69 2.91 1.29
C TYR A 337 -6.75 1.93 1.99
N GLY A 338 -6.39 0.83 1.31
CA GLY A 338 -5.59 -0.26 1.90
C GLY A 338 -6.41 -1.21 2.77
N SER A 339 -5.89 -2.40 3.04
CA SER A 339 -6.58 -3.43 3.85
C SER A 339 -6.83 -2.99 5.30
N ASP A 340 -5.97 -2.10 5.82
CA ASP A 340 -6.07 -1.50 7.15
C ASP A 340 -6.91 -0.21 7.18
N GLY A 341 -7.40 0.26 6.01
CA GLY A 341 -8.12 1.52 5.84
C GLY A 341 -7.29 2.79 6.10
N GLN A 342 -6.01 2.64 6.42
CA GLN A 342 -5.13 3.74 6.82
C GLN A 342 -4.31 4.30 5.66
N ARG A 343 -4.20 3.59 4.52
CA ARG A 343 -3.49 4.12 3.35
C ARG A 343 -4.19 5.37 2.83
N GLY A 344 -3.41 6.44 2.69
CA GLY A 344 -3.85 7.73 2.19
C GLY A 344 -3.81 7.80 0.68
N LYS A 345 -4.73 8.58 0.09
CA LYS A 345 -4.74 8.93 -1.33
C LYS A 345 -4.94 10.44 -1.47
N ILE A 346 -4.18 11.07 -2.38
CA ILE A 346 -4.30 12.48 -2.71
C ILE A 346 -5.42 12.65 -3.73
N MET A 347 -6.54 13.21 -3.29
CA MET A 347 -7.61 13.64 -4.17
C MET A 347 -7.22 14.97 -4.84
N VAL A 348 -7.02 14.95 -6.15
CA VAL A 348 -6.67 16.10 -6.98
C VAL A 348 -7.89 16.53 -7.80
N ALA A 349 -8.39 17.74 -7.55
CA ALA A 349 -9.65 18.17 -8.13
C ALA A 349 -9.62 19.62 -8.62
N SER A 350 -9.99 19.85 -9.88
CA SER A 350 -10.22 21.18 -10.44
C SER A 350 -11.50 21.78 -9.89
N LYS A 351 -11.42 23.02 -9.41
CA LYS A 351 -12.54 23.76 -8.81
C LYS A 351 -12.79 25.05 -9.55
N ARG A 352 -14.06 25.46 -9.60
CA ARG A 352 -14.55 26.71 -10.24
C ARG A 352 -14.56 27.91 -9.28
N TYR A 353 -13.69 27.87 -8.28
CA TYR A 353 -13.50 28.86 -7.25
C TYR A 353 -12.02 28.83 -6.81
N PRO A 354 -11.47 29.92 -6.25
CA PRO A 354 -10.05 29.99 -5.89
C PRO A 354 -9.72 29.21 -4.59
N LEU A 355 -10.69 29.08 -3.69
CA LEU A 355 -10.65 28.26 -2.48
C LEU A 355 -12.09 27.97 -2.01
N THR A 356 -12.27 27.05 -1.06
CA THR A 356 -13.59 26.74 -0.52
C THR A 356 -14.14 27.84 0.40
N ASN A 357 -15.44 28.11 0.31
CA ASN A 357 -16.15 28.95 1.29
C ASN A 357 -16.55 28.18 2.56
N ASN A 358 -16.30 26.86 2.60
CA ASN A 358 -16.65 25.99 3.73
C ASN A 358 -15.46 25.79 4.69
N ALA A 359 -14.80 26.87 5.10
CA ALA A 359 -13.62 26.82 5.96
C ALA A 359 -13.79 27.67 7.22
N SER A 360 -13.46 27.09 8.38
CA SER A 360 -13.36 27.84 9.65
C SER A 360 -12.04 28.60 9.75
N LYS A 361 -11.00 28.14 9.05
CA LYS A 361 -9.69 28.80 8.97
C LYS A 361 -9.11 28.68 7.58
N THR A 362 -8.53 29.77 7.10
CA THR A 362 -7.75 29.80 5.86
C THR A 362 -6.40 30.45 6.10
N LEU A 363 -5.35 29.87 5.52
CA LEU A 363 -4.05 30.51 5.31
C LEU A 363 -3.84 30.69 3.81
N ALA A 364 -3.14 31.74 3.40
CA ALA A 364 -2.87 32.02 1.99
C ALA A 364 -1.40 32.41 1.83
N PHE A 365 -0.69 31.68 0.97
CA PHE A 365 0.73 31.91 0.68
C PHE A 365 0.91 32.20 -0.79
N ARG A 366 1.44 33.38 -1.12
CA ARG A 366 1.75 33.74 -2.50
C ARG A 366 2.96 32.93 -2.96
N VAL A 367 2.86 32.34 -4.14
CA VAL A 367 3.95 31.54 -4.71
C VAL A 367 5.08 32.45 -5.20
N ASN A 368 6.32 32.06 -4.96
CA ASN A 368 7.53 32.70 -5.49
C ASN A 368 7.87 32.15 -6.87
N GLY A 369 8.07 33.02 -7.85
CA GLY A 369 8.44 32.62 -9.21
C GLY A 369 7.26 32.04 -10.01
N ILE A 370 7.59 31.31 -11.09
CA ILE A 370 6.62 30.66 -11.97
C ILE A 370 6.64 29.17 -11.64
N VAL A 371 5.59 28.70 -10.96
CA VAL A 371 5.44 27.30 -10.54
C VAL A 371 4.08 26.80 -11.02
N SER A 372 4.08 25.67 -11.72
CA SER A 372 2.85 25.01 -12.18
C SER A 372 2.30 24.04 -11.11
N VAL A 373 1.05 23.60 -11.28
CA VAL A 373 0.48 22.51 -10.47
C VAL A 373 1.35 21.25 -10.57
N GLN A 374 1.84 20.93 -11.78
CA GLN A 374 2.73 19.79 -12.00
C GLN A 374 4.02 19.90 -11.18
N ASN A 375 4.64 21.09 -11.10
CA ASN A 375 5.86 21.25 -10.30
C ASN A 375 5.63 20.99 -8.81
N ILE A 376 4.46 21.33 -8.28
CA ILE A 376 4.10 21.05 -6.89
C ILE A 376 3.86 19.55 -6.69
N VAL A 377 3.15 18.89 -7.62
CA VAL A 377 2.93 17.44 -7.60
C VAL A 377 4.27 16.68 -7.72
N ASP A 378 5.16 17.12 -8.60
CA ASP A 378 6.50 16.54 -8.76
C ASP A 378 7.33 16.68 -7.48
N LEU A 379 7.25 17.82 -6.79
CA LEU A 379 7.91 18.00 -5.50
C LEU A 379 7.37 17.00 -4.46
N ILE A 380 6.04 16.90 -4.33
CA ILE A 380 5.37 15.93 -3.44
C ILE A 380 5.89 14.51 -3.72
N ASN A 381 5.92 14.09 -4.99
CA ASN A 381 6.41 12.77 -5.40
C ASN A 381 7.90 12.59 -5.11
N SER A 382 8.74 13.58 -5.44
CA SER A 382 10.19 13.50 -5.25
C SER A 382 10.59 13.37 -3.76
N LYS A 383 9.71 13.80 -2.86
CA LYS A 383 9.86 13.72 -1.41
C LYS A 383 9.11 12.53 -0.80
N GLY A 384 8.47 11.70 -1.63
CA GLY A 384 7.67 10.56 -1.20
C GLY A 384 6.43 10.94 -0.37
N ARG A 385 5.90 12.17 -0.55
CA ARG A 385 4.75 12.67 0.23
C ARG A 385 3.41 12.15 -0.27
N ASP A 386 3.40 11.51 -1.43
CA ASP A 386 2.26 10.77 -1.96
C ASP A 386 2.04 9.43 -1.23
N ARG A 387 3.10 8.83 -0.68
CA ARG A 387 3.05 7.59 0.10
C ARG A 387 2.83 7.90 1.58
N TYR A 388 1.58 7.87 2.03
CA TYR A 388 1.22 8.25 3.40
C TYR A 388 0.20 7.29 4.01
N LYS A 389 0.41 6.88 5.26
CA LYS A 389 -0.55 6.14 6.09
C LYS A 389 -1.04 7.05 7.22
N PHE A 390 -2.34 7.12 7.41
CA PHE A 390 -3.01 7.79 8.53
C PHE A 390 -2.84 6.99 9.83
N THR A 391 -3.19 7.61 10.96
CA THR A 391 -3.30 6.86 12.22
C THR A 391 -4.54 5.96 12.22
N VAL A 392 -4.61 5.05 13.20
CA VAL A 392 -5.78 4.16 13.39
C VAL A 392 -7.09 4.92 13.55
N GLU A 393 -7.05 6.15 14.07
CA GLU A 393 -8.21 7.05 14.22
C GLU A 393 -8.43 7.95 12.99
N TRP A 394 -7.82 7.59 11.86
CA TRP A 394 -7.96 8.29 10.57
C TRP A 394 -7.55 9.77 10.62
N GLU A 395 -6.68 10.12 11.56
CA GLU A 395 -6.05 11.42 11.64
C GLU A 395 -4.72 11.42 10.89
N GLY A 396 -4.41 12.55 10.26
CA GLY A 396 -3.14 12.68 9.53
C GLY A 396 -3.10 13.81 8.50
N CYS A 397 -4.26 14.30 8.04
CA CYS A 397 -4.33 15.38 7.06
C CYS A 397 -3.60 16.66 7.52
N ARG A 398 -3.72 17.00 8.82
CA ARG A 398 -3.04 18.15 9.44
C ARG A 398 -1.52 18.05 9.37
N PHE A 399 -0.97 16.87 9.68
CA PHE A 399 0.46 16.62 9.59
C PHE A 399 0.96 16.59 8.14
N TRP A 400 0.17 15.99 7.24
CA TRP A 400 0.48 15.95 5.82
C TRP A 400 0.55 17.35 5.20
N VAL A 401 -0.47 18.19 5.42
CA VAL A 401 -0.52 19.58 4.92
C VAL A 401 0.65 20.41 5.45
N TYR A 402 0.98 20.28 6.73
CA TYR A 402 2.16 20.91 7.32
C TYR A 402 3.46 20.46 6.62
N THR A 403 3.63 19.15 6.45
CA THR A 403 4.84 18.58 5.84
C THR A 403 5.03 19.05 4.41
N VAL A 404 3.96 19.02 3.59
CA VAL A 404 3.99 19.54 2.22
C VAL A 404 4.32 21.03 2.20
N THR A 405 3.78 21.82 3.13
CA THR A 405 4.10 23.26 3.21
C THR A 405 5.55 23.50 3.60
N SER A 406 6.10 22.68 4.49
CA SER A 406 7.52 22.70 4.87
C SER A 406 8.44 22.38 3.68
N ASP A 407 8.08 21.37 2.88
CA ASP A 407 8.83 21.03 1.67
C ASP A 407 8.75 22.15 0.62
N LEU A 408 7.59 22.80 0.46
CA LEU A 408 7.41 23.96 -0.41
C LEU A 408 8.24 25.17 0.04
N GLU A 409 8.30 25.44 1.35
CA GLU A 409 9.12 26.51 1.91
C GLU A 409 10.62 26.23 1.71
N ALA A 410 11.05 24.99 1.99
CA ALA A 410 12.44 24.57 1.77
C ALA A 410 12.86 24.63 0.29
N ALA A 411 11.93 24.41 -0.63
CA ALA A 411 12.13 24.60 -2.06
C ALA A 411 12.06 26.07 -2.52
N GLY A 412 11.78 27.00 -1.60
CA GLY A 412 11.63 28.43 -1.90
C GLY A 412 10.34 28.79 -2.65
N ILE A 413 9.40 27.85 -2.81
CA ILE A 413 8.15 28.03 -3.57
C ILE A 413 7.16 28.91 -2.82
N VAL A 414 7.13 28.82 -1.48
CA VAL A 414 6.36 29.72 -0.60
C VAL A 414 7.31 30.54 0.29
N PRO A 415 6.86 31.69 0.83
CA PRO A 415 7.73 32.56 1.65
C PRO A 415 8.21 31.88 2.93
N ALA A 416 9.37 32.32 3.42
CA ALA A 416 9.86 31.90 4.73
C ALA A 416 8.84 32.21 5.84
N GLY A 417 8.67 31.28 6.78
CA GLY A 417 7.66 31.32 7.84
C GLY A 417 6.33 30.64 7.51
N SER A 418 6.13 30.18 6.26
CA SER A 418 4.88 29.52 5.84
C SER A 418 4.61 28.21 6.59
N ALA A 419 5.64 27.39 6.81
CA ALA A 419 5.55 26.13 7.57
C ALA A 419 5.23 26.39 9.03
N LYS A 420 5.86 27.41 9.65
CA LYS A 420 5.55 27.82 11.02
C LYS A 420 4.11 28.28 11.15
N ALA A 421 3.65 29.17 10.27
CA ALA A 421 2.26 29.64 10.27
C ALA A 421 1.27 28.49 10.08
N THR A 422 1.63 27.51 9.24
CA THR A 422 0.84 26.30 9.03
C THR A 422 0.78 25.45 10.29
N TRP A 423 1.93 25.16 10.92
CA TRP A 423 1.99 24.39 12.17
C TRP A 423 1.16 25.02 13.28
N ASP A 424 1.31 26.34 13.47
CA ASP A 424 0.58 27.10 14.47
C ASP A 424 -0.94 27.03 14.23
N ALA A 425 -1.39 26.97 12.97
CA ALA A 425 -2.81 26.87 12.64
C ALA A 425 -3.38 25.45 12.72
N VAL A 426 -2.66 24.42 12.28
CA VAL A 426 -3.14 23.02 12.30
C VAL A 426 -3.07 22.38 13.70
N SER A 427 -2.33 23.00 14.62
CA SER A 427 -2.27 22.63 16.04
C SER A 427 -3.49 23.10 16.85
N LEU A 428 -4.44 23.78 16.21
CA LEU A 428 -5.69 24.23 16.78
C LEU A 428 -6.87 23.56 16.08
N TYR A 429 -7.92 23.26 16.86
CA TYR A 429 -9.26 23.06 16.33
C TYR A 429 -9.98 24.42 16.25
N TRP A 430 -10.46 24.78 15.07
CA TRP A 430 -11.18 26.02 14.77
C TRP A 430 -12.68 25.74 14.82
N ARG A 431 -13.31 26.20 15.90
CA ARG A 431 -14.74 26.01 16.19
C ARG A 431 -15.61 26.82 15.22
N HIS A 432 -16.79 26.29 14.94
CA HIS A 432 -17.84 27.04 14.27
C HIS A 432 -18.88 27.56 15.30
N PRO A 433 -19.35 28.81 15.23
CA PRO A 433 -18.98 29.86 14.27
C PRO A 433 -17.68 30.60 14.56
N THR A 434 -17.22 30.63 15.81
CA THR A 434 -15.99 31.32 16.21
C THR A 434 -15.29 30.61 17.38
N GLY A 435 -14.00 30.89 17.55
CA GLY A 435 -13.17 30.34 18.62
C GLY A 435 -12.21 29.26 18.13
N SER A 436 -11.23 28.94 18.97
CA SER A 436 -10.27 27.87 18.70
C SER A 436 -9.77 27.27 20.00
N GLU A 437 -9.39 26.01 19.99
CA GLU A 437 -8.76 25.35 21.12
C GLU A 437 -7.57 24.49 20.68
N PRO A 438 -6.58 24.26 21.56
CA PRO A 438 -5.46 23.37 21.26
C PRO A 438 -5.94 21.96 20.89
N ARG A 439 -5.44 21.43 19.76
CA ARG A 439 -5.71 20.06 19.33
C ARG A 439 -4.42 19.42 18.84
N PRO A 440 -3.84 18.48 19.61
CA PRO A 440 -2.61 17.79 19.21
C PRO A 440 -2.71 17.23 17.79
N VAL A 441 -1.65 17.43 17.00
CA VAL A 441 -1.53 16.92 15.63
C VAL A 441 -1.06 15.48 15.69
N LYS A 442 -1.96 14.53 15.40
CA LYS A 442 -1.56 13.13 15.21
C LYS A 442 -0.78 13.01 13.89
N GLN A 443 0.34 12.31 13.94
CA GLN A 443 1.23 12.13 12.80
C GLN A 443 0.98 10.75 12.18
N GLY A 444 0.63 10.73 10.91
CA GLY A 444 0.70 9.51 10.11
C GLY A 444 2.15 9.19 9.71
N MET A 445 2.33 8.12 8.96
CA MET A 445 3.64 7.65 8.51
C MET A 445 3.81 7.79 7.01
N PHE A 446 4.90 8.42 6.58
CA PHE A 446 5.37 8.34 5.20
C PHE A 446 6.16 7.03 5.02
N TYR A 447 5.98 6.35 3.89
CA TYR A 447 6.67 5.09 3.59
C TYR A 447 7.33 5.11 2.23
#